data_AF-A0A972MLB9-F1
#
_entry.id   AF-A0A972MLB9-F1
#
_cell.length_a   1.000
_cell.length_b   1.000
_cell.length_c   1.000
_cell.angle_alpha   90.00
_cell.angle_beta   90.00
_cell.angle_gamma   90.00
#
_symmetry.space_group_name_H-M   'P 1'
#
loop_
_entity.id
_entity.type
_entity.pdbx_description
1 polymer ?
#
loop_
_entity_poly.entity_id
_entity_poly.type
_entity_poly.pdbx_seq_one_letter_code
_entity_poly.pdbx_strand_id
1 'polypeptide(L)'
;LNDLVRLMVAPAVENMMKEYTPSSMKQKEKFYKKKYKTLIVPSTPLGVYLHLFKALYSMLDSDFELIKENRPFADVSFFGFLKSELEVEEGKKSSNSSCSMQFSSSGMPMGNFGSCGV
;
A
#
# COMPACT_ATOMS: atom_id res chain seq x y z
N LEU A 1 -13.54 17.14 21.88
CA LEU A 1 -13.28 15.68 22.07
C LEU A 1 -14.14 14.85 21.11
N ASN A 2 -15.47 15.02 21.12
CA ASN A 2 -16.37 14.29 20.21
C ASN A 2 -15.95 14.38 18.73
N ASP A 3 -15.64 15.59 18.24
CA ASP A 3 -15.25 15.76 16.84
C ASP A 3 -13.93 15.07 16.50
N LEU A 4 -12.95 15.07 17.42
CA LEU A 4 -11.69 14.34 17.23
C LEU A 4 -11.97 12.84 17.07
N VAL A 5 -12.83 12.28 17.92
CA VAL A 5 -13.15 10.85 17.87
C VAL A 5 -13.95 10.51 16.61
N ARG A 6 -15.01 11.28 16.33
CA ARG A 6 -15.92 11.07 15.20
C ARG A 6 -15.22 11.24 13.85
N LEU A 7 -14.41 12.29 13.71
CA LEU A 7 -13.83 12.66 12.43
C LEU A 7 -12.46 12.06 12.21
N MET A 8 -11.71 11.67 13.24
CA MET A 8 -10.33 11.17 13.09
C MET A 8 -10.13 9.76 13.62
N VAL A 9 -10.40 9.53 14.91
CA VAL A 9 -10.01 8.27 15.57
C VAL A 9 -10.85 7.10 15.04
N ALA A 10 -12.17 7.22 15.02
CA ALA A 10 -13.03 6.14 14.57
C ALA A 10 -12.84 5.78 13.09
N PRO A 11 -12.74 6.75 12.14
CA PRO A 11 -12.38 6.44 10.75
C PRO A 11 -11.02 5.75 10.60
N ALA A 12 -10.02 6.12 11.41
CA ALA A 12 -8.72 5.47 11.39
C ALA A 12 -8.80 4.02 11.86
N VAL A 13 -9.53 3.75 12.96
CA VAL A 13 -9.78 2.38 13.46
C VAL A 13 -10.54 1.56 12.42
N GLU A 14 -11.55 2.13 11.77
CA GLU A 14 -12.28 1.46 10.69
C GLU A 14 -11.35 1.06 9.53
N ASN A 15 -10.46 1.97 9.11
CA ASN A 15 -9.47 1.68 8.07
C ASN A 15 -8.48 0.58 8.50
N MET A 16 -8.03 0.59 9.77
CA MET A 16 -7.22 -0.50 10.33
C MET A 16 -7.95 -1.84 10.34
N MET A 17 -9.28 -1.88 10.49
CA MET A 17 -10.06 -3.12 10.42
C MET A 17 -10.09 -3.70 9.00
N LYS A 18 -10.23 -2.85 7.97
CA LYS A 18 -10.25 -3.27 6.54
C LYS A 18 -8.99 -4.01 6.12
N GLU A 19 -7.89 -3.77 6.82
CA GLU A 19 -6.58 -4.39 6.57
C GLU A 19 -6.48 -5.87 6.94
N TYR A 20 -7.49 -6.44 7.60
CA TYR A 20 -7.52 -7.84 8.05
C TYR A 20 -8.40 -8.75 7.17
N THR A 21 -8.69 -8.36 5.93
CA THR A 21 -9.34 -9.27 4.98
C THR A 21 -8.44 -10.48 4.67
N PRO A 22 -9.01 -11.67 4.37
CA PRO A 22 -8.21 -12.84 4.03
C PRO A 22 -7.22 -12.60 2.88
N SER A 23 -7.61 -11.76 1.90
CA SER A 23 -6.75 -11.36 0.79
C SER A 23 -5.57 -10.49 1.26
N SER A 24 -5.83 -9.42 2.02
CA SER A 24 -4.78 -8.54 2.55
C SER A 24 -3.80 -9.29 3.46
N MET A 25 -4.32 -10.19 4.30
CA MET A 25 -3.50 -11.02 5.20
C MET A 25 -2.55 -11.94 4.42
N LYS A 26 -3.03 -12.64 3.39
CA LYS A 26 -2.20 -13.48 2.52
C LYS A 26 -1.14 -12.66 1.77
N GLN A 27 -1.51 -11.48 1.29
CA GLN A 27 -0.60 -10.61 0.57
C GLN A 27 0.50 -10.05 1.49
N LYS A 28 0.15 -9.70 2.74
CA LYS A 28 1.12 -9.25 3.76
C LYS A 28 2.08 -10.37 4.12
N GLU A 29 1.58 -11.58 4.32
CA GLU A 29 2.42 -12.74 4.59
C GLU A 29 3.40 -13.02 3.44
N LYS A 30 2.93 -12.97 2.19
CA LYS A 30 3.78 -13.13 1.01
C LYS A 30 4.85 -12.05 0.91
N PHE A 31 4.47 -10.79 1.13
CA PHE A 31 5.40 -9.66 1.11
C PHE A 31 6.45 -9.78 2.23
N TYR A 32 6.00 -10.14 3.44
CA TYR A 32 6.85 -10.32 4.59
C TYR A 32 7.91 -11.38 4.34
N LYS A 33 7.51 -12.57 3.86
CA LYS A 33 8.43 -13.67 3.49
C LYS A 33 9.41 -13.29 2.38
N LYS A 34 8.98 -12.45 1.42
CA LYS A 34 9.84 -11.99 0.30
C LYS A 34 10.93 -11.03 0.77
N LYS A 35 10.57 -10.05 1.60
CA LYS A 35 11.47 -8.95 2.01
C LYS A 35 12.30 -9.29 3.24
N TYR A 36 11.71 -9.98 4.22
CA TYR A 36 12.38 -10.34 5.46
C TYR A 36 12.75 -11.82 5.40
N LYS A 37 14.05 -12.10 5.17
CA LYS A 37 14.62 -13.46 5.23
C LYS A 37 14.71 -14.01 6.66
N THR A 38 14.26 -13.25 7.66
CA THR A 38 14.31 -13.61 9.07
C THR A 38 13.01 -14.28 9.50
N LEU A 39 13.14 -15.41 10.22
CA LEU A 39 12.08 -16.22 10.83
C LEU A 39 11.40 -15.48 12.00
N ILE A 40 10.92 -14.25 11.80
CA ILE A 40 10.08 -13.59 12.80
C ILE A 40 8.70 -14.22 12.67
N VAL A 41 8.52 -15.32 13.38
CA VAL A 41 7.23 -15.97 13.55
C VAL A 41 6.45 -15.12 14.55
N PRO A 42 5.28 -14.56 14.17
CA PRO A 42 4.48 -13.81 15.12
C PRO A 42 4.06 -14.74 16.25
N SER A 43 4.27 -14.31 17.50
CA SER A 43 3.90 -15.06 18.71
C SER A 43 2.39 -15.28 18.85
N THR A 44 1.60 -14.47 18.14
CA THR A 44 0.14 -14.52 18.11
C THR A 44 -0.38 -14.49 16.68
N PRO A 45 -1.47 -15.21 16.37
CA PRO A 45 -2.14 -15.08 15.07
C PRO A 45 -2.52 -13.61 14.82
N LEU A 46 -2.10 -13.05 13.69
CA LEU A 46 -2.33 -11.64 13.38
C LEU A 46 -3.83 -11.29 13.34
N GLY A 47 -4.71 -12.26 13.06
CA GLY A 47 -6.16 -12.07 13.10
C GLY A 47 -6.71 -11.70 14.48
N VAL A 48 -5.97 -11.92 15.57
CA VAL A 48 -6.40 -11.54 16.94
C VAL A 48 -6.58 -10.03 17.06
N TYR A 49 -5.76 -9.23 16.38
CA TYR A 49 -5.86 -7.78 16.41
C TYR A 49 -7.15 -7.25 15.78
N LEU A 50 -7.74 -7.97 14.81
CA LEU A 50 -9.05 -7.60 14.25
C LEU A 50 -10.14 -7.58 15.33
N HIS A 51 -10.11 -8.52 16.27
CA HIS A 51 -11.08 -8.56 17.36
C HIS A 51 -10.93 -7.37 18.29
N LEU A 52 -9.68 -6.97 18.58
CA LEU A 52 -9.39 -5.77 19.37
C LEU A 52 -9.89 -4.49 18.68
N PHE A 53 -9.63 -4.34 17.37
CA PHE A 53 -10.12 -3.17 16.63
C PHE A 53 -11.65 -3.13 16.54
N LYS A 54 -12.31 -4.27 16.37
CA LYS A 54 -13.79 -4.35 16.41
C LYS A 54 -14.34 -3.95 17.77
N ALA A 55 -13.74 -4.43 18.86
CA ALA A 55 -14.16 -4.08 20.21
C ALA A 55 -13.97 -2.56 20.47
N LEU A 56 -12.81 -2.02 20.09
CA LEU A 56 -12.53 -0.59 20.18
C LEU A 56 -13.54 0.23 19.38
N TYR A 57 -13.78 -0.14 18.13
CA TYR A 57 -14.74 0.56 17.28
C TYR A 57 -16.16 0.55 17.86
N SER A 58 -16.59 -0.59 18.43
CA SER A 58 -17.89 -0.70 19.11
C SER A 58 -18.00 0.20 20.34
N MET A 59 -16.91 0.35 21.10
CA MET A 59 -16.87 1.28 22.24
C MET A 59 -16.97 2.73 21.74
N LEU A 60 -16.21 3.08 20.70
CA LEU A 60 -16.28 4.42 20.10
C LEU A 60 -17.67 4.73 19.54
N ASP A 61 -18.37 3.75 18.95
CA ASP A 61 -19.74 3.91 18.45
C ASP A 61 -20.74 4.17 19.58
N SER A 62 -20.56 3.47 20.71
CA SER A 62 -21.44 3.60 21.88
C SER A 62 -21.26 4.94 22.60
N ASP A 63 -20.00 5.37 22.78
CA ASP A 63 -19.68 6.56 23.57
C ASP A 63 -19.83 7.86 22.78
N PHE A 64 -19.69 7.80 21.44
CA PHE A 64 -19.63 8.99 20.61
C PHE A 64 -20.66 9.04 19.49
N GLU A 65 -21.54 8.06 19.29
CA GLU A 65 -22.56 8.02 18.22
C GLU A 65 -21.96 8.36 16.84
N LEU A 66 -21.29 7.39 16.21
CA LEU A 66 -20.51 7.67 15.01
C LEU A 66 -21.40 7.96 13.80
N ILE A 67 -21.00 8.96 13.02
CA ILE A 67 -21.67 9.34 11.77
C ILE A 67 -21.12 8.44 10.65
N LYS A 68 -21.93 7.50 10.16
CA LYS A 68 -21.50 6.48 9.16
C LYS A 68 -21.33 7.03 7.74
N GLU A 69 -21.92 8.20 7.45
CA GLU A 69 -22.06 8.73 6.08
C GLU A 69 -21.00 9.77 5.72
N ASN A 70 -20.39 10.45 6.70
CA ASN A 70 -19.34 11.45 6.47
C ASN A 70 -17.97 10.85 6.79
N ARG A 71 -17.32 10.25 5.77
CA ARG A 71 -15.92 9.82 5.89
C ARG A 71 -15.00 10.92 5.35
N PRO A 72 -14.29 11.66 6.22
CA PRO A 72 -13.42 12.74 5.78
C PRO A 72 -12.12 12.27 5.12
N PHE A 73 -11.78 10.98 5.22
CA PHE A 73 -10.55 10.42 4.69
C PHE A 73 -10.79 9.45 3.54
N ALA A 74 -9.92 9.52 2.53
CA ALA A 74 -9.86 8.56 1.44
C ALA A 74 -9.59 7.12 1.96
N ASP A 75 -9.98 6.12 1.17
CA ASP A 75 -9.72 4.71 1.49
C ASP A 75 -8.21 4.44 1.42
N VAL A 76 -7.56 4.54 2.58
CA VAL A 76 -6.13 4.30 2.72
C VAL A 76 -5.90 2.83 3.02
N SER A 77 -5.04 2.18 2.23
CA SER A 77 -4.64 0.80 2.47
C SER A 77 -3.13 0.66 2.49
N PHE A 78 -2.64 -0.29 3.29
CA PHE A 78 -1.24 -0.67 3.40
C PHE A 78 -0.62 -0.94 2.03
N PHE A 79 -1.31 -1.71 1.19
CA PHE A 79 -0.86 -1.96 -0.18
C PHE A 79 -1.04 -0.77 -1.11
N GLY A 80 -1.99 0.13 -0.86
CA GLY A 80 -2.08 1.41 -1.58
C GLY A 80 -0.78 2.21 -1.46
N PHE A 81 -0.20 2.28 -0.26
CA PHE A 81 1.08 2.95 -0.02
C PHE A 81 2.27 2.19 -0.61
N LEU A 82 2.24 0.85 -0.55
CA LEU A 82 3.34 0.03 -1.07
C LEU A 82 3.27 -0.20 -2.58
N LYS A 83 2.14 0.08 -3.24
CA LYS A 83 1.93 -0.25 -4.66
C LYS A 83 2.98 0.39 -5.56
N SER A 84 3.31 1.65 -5.31
CA SER A 84 4.34 2.37 -6.06
C SER A 84 5.73 1.77 -5.87
N GLU A 85 6.07 1.31 -4.66
CA GLU A 85 7.35 0.65 -4.38
C GLU A 85 7.40 -0.76 -5.00
N LEU A 86 6.30 -1.50 -4.94
CA LEU A 86 6.18 -2.86 -5.44
C LEU A 86 6.19 -2.90 -6.99
N GLU A 87 5.54 -1.95 -7.66
CA GLU A 87 5.58 -1.80 -9.13
C GLU A 87 6.99 -1.54 -9.68
N VAL A 88 7.84 -0.84 -8.90
CA VAL A 88 9.23 -0.57 -9.27
C VAL A 88 10.08 -1.85 -9.17
N GLU A 89 9.89 -2.65 -8.13
CA GLU A 89 10.64 -3.92 -7.98
C GLU A 89 10.23 -5.03 -8.95
N GLU A 90 9.01 -5.00 -9.47
CA GLU A 90 8.55 -5.95 -10.51
C GLU A 90 8.96 -5.53 -11.93
N GLY A 91 9.71 -4.43 -12.10
CA GLY A 91 10.22 -3.98 -13.39
C GLY A 91 9.14 -3.48 -14.35
N LYS A 92 7.94 -3.13 -13.86
CA LYS A 92 6.79 -2.77 -14.70
C LYS A 92 6.69 -1.30 -15.09
N LYS A 93 7.68 -0.47 -14.75
CA LYS A 93 7.88 0.84 -15.37
C LYS A 93 9.28 0.95 -15.98
N SER A 94 9.53 0.14 -17.00
CA SER A 94 10.45 0.55 -18.07
C SER A 94 9.69 1.45 -19.03
N SER A 95 9.56 2.72 -18.66
CA SER A 95 9.09 3.75 -19.58
C SER A 95 10.02 4.94 -19.46
N ASN A 96 11.26 4.76 -19.94
CA ASN A 96 11.99 5.83 -20.60
C ASN A 96 12.45 5.25 -21.95
N SER A 97 12.01 5.95 -22.99
CA SER A 97 12.29 5.79 -24.43
C SER A 97 13.41 4.82 -24.82
N SER A 98 13.06 3.90 -25.71
CA SER A 98 13.96 3.25 -26.65
C SER A 98 14.93 4.25 -27.29
N CYS A 99 16.14 4.32 -26.75
CA CYS A 99 17.30 4.86 -27.46
C CYS A 99 18.41 3.82 -27.32
N SER A 100 18.35 2.78 -28.15
CA SER A 100 19.49 1.87 -28.30
C SER A 100 20.56 2.61 -29.09
N MET A 101 21.62 3.07 -28.42
CA MET A 101 22.86 3.47 -29.11
C MET A 101 23.41 2.23 -29.82
N GLN A 102 23.34 2.20 -31.15
CA GLN A 102 24.00 1.18 -31.95
C GLN A 102 25.40 1.68 -32.32
N PHE A 103 26.41 0.89 -31.96
CA PHE A 103 27.79 1.12 -32.31
C PHE A 103 28.16 0.23 -33.50
N SER A 104 28.87 0.77 -34.48
CA SER A 104 29.40 -0.02 -35.58
C SER A 104 30.49 -0.99 -35.09
N SER A 105 30.87 -1.98 -35.91
CA SER A 105 32.02 -2.85 -35.64
C SER A 105 33.37 -2.09 -35.51
N SER A 106 33.40 -0.80 -35.83
CA SER A 106 34.53 0.12 -35.65
C SER A 106 34.43 0.99 -34.39
N GLY A 107 33.42 0.78 -33.53
CA GLY A 107 33.29 1.42 -32.23
C GLY A 107 32.76 2.87 -32.25
N MET A 108 32.24 3.35 -33.38
CA MET A 108 31.69 4.70 -33.48
C MET A 108 30.16 4.70 -33.30
N PRO A 109 29.57 5.66 -32.55
CA PRO A 109 28.13 5.76 -32.40
C PRO A 109 27.47 6.17 -33.73
N MET A 110 26.51 5.38 -34.23
CA MET A 110 25.73 5.76 -35.40
C MET A 110 24.64 6.74 -35.00
N GLY A 111 24.85 8.03 -35.27
CA GLY A 111 23.84 9.06 -35.06
C GLY A 111 22.73 8.98 -36.09
N ASN A 112 21.51 8.66 -35.65
CA ASN A 112 20.30 8.96 -36.42
C ASN A 112 19.52 10.05 -35.66
N PHE A 113 19.52 11.27 -36.20
CA PHE A 113 18.71 12.39 -35.74
C PHE A 113 17.24 12.08 -36.07
N GLY A 114 16.53 11.48 -35.12
CA GLY A 114 15.08 11.28 -35.16
C GLY A 114 14.40 12.22 -34.18
N SER A 115 13.63 13.17 -34.72
CA SER A 115 12.84 14.20 -34.02
C SER A 115 12.13 13.71 -32.75
N CYS A 116 12.50 14.25 -31.58
CA CYS A 116 11.62 14.28 -30.42
C CYS A 116 10.68 15.48 -30.57
N GLY A 117 9.43 15.21 -30.95
CA GLY A 117 8.37 16.21 -31.00
C GLY A 117 8.09 16.79 -29.61
N VAL A 118 7.82 18.11 -29.60
CA VAL A 118 7.40 18.94 -28.47
C VAL A 118 6.08 18.46 -27.89
#